data_AF-A0A1F1JTJ0-F1
#
_entry.id   AF-A0A1F1JTJ0-F1
#
_cell.length_a   1.000
_cell.length_b   1.000
_cell.length_c   1.000
_cell.angle_alpha   90.00
_cell.angle_beta   90.00
_cell.angle_gamma   90.00
#
_symmetry.space_group_name_H-M   'P 1'
#
loop_
_entity.id
_entity.type
_entity.pdbx_description
1 polymer ?
#
loop_
_entity_poly.entity_id
_entity_poly.type
_entity_poly.pdbx_seq_one_letter_code
_entity_poly.pdbx_strand_id
1 'polypeptide(L)'
;MWFTTAMLAGLVHAAASLFWTLGGTWLLDTVGDFAVEMQEEGAASTRALLGAVTLAKAAGAVVPWWGHRSQPAPRWIRVASWAGAGVLLLWGGAGMLGAWAGLAGGGTLQDPALAGHALLWDPLFVLWGAALAAGLRATRPGDLDT
;
A
#
# COMPACT_ATOMS: atom_id res chain seq x y z
N MET A 1 12.07 13.54 5.17
CA MET A 1 11.81 12.28 5.91
C MET A 1 10.48 11.64 5.50
N TRP A 2 9.35 12.34 5.56
CA TRP A 2 8.02 11.80 5.29
C TRP A 2 7.86 11.06 3.95
N PHE A 3 8.25 11.69 2.83
CA PHE A 3 8.19 11.04 1.51
C PHE A 3 9.08 9.80 1.40
N THR A 4 10.19 9.74 2.13
CA THR A 4 11.07 8.57 2.16
C THR A 4 10.42 7.43 2.95
N THR A 5 9.80 7.74 4.10
CA THR A 5 9.01 6.76 4.86
C THR A 5 7.86 6.20 4.02
N ALA A 6 7.11 7.07 3.34
CA ALA A 6 6.04 6.70 2.42
C ALA A 6 6.56 5.79 1.29
N MET A 7 7.66 6.17 0.65
CA MET A 7 8.29 5.37 -0.40
C MET A 7 8.69 3.98 0.09
N LEU A 8 9.38 3.89 1.23
CA LEU A 8 9.83 2.60 1.77
C LEU A 8 8.64 1.70 2.12
N ALA A 9 7.60 2.23 2.78
CA ALA A 9 6.40 1.47 3.08
C ALA A 9 5.69 0.97 1.81
N GLY A 10 5.55 1.82 0.79
CA GLY A 10 4.97 1.43 -0.49
C GLY A 10 5.82 0.42 -1.28
N LEU A 11 7.15 0.51 -1.19
CA LEU A 11 8.05 -0.46 -1.82
C LEU A 11 8.02 -1.83 -1.14
N VAL A 12 7.83 -1.90 0.18
CA VAL A 12 7.60 -3.19 0.87
C VAL A 12 6.32 -3.85 0.33
N HIS A 13 5.24 -3.08 0.19
CA HIS A 13 3.99 -3.55 -0.44
C HIS A 13 4.20 -4.02 -1.88
N ALA A 14 4.95 -3.26 -2.67
CA ALA A 14 5.26 -3.61 -4.06
C ALA A 14 6.13 -4.87 -4.14
N ALA A 15 7.13 -5.01 -3.26
CA ALA A 15 8.02 -6.17 -3.22
C ALA A 15 7.26 -7.46 -2.86
N ALA A 16 6.36 -7.40 -1.86
CA ALA A 16 5.49 -8.54 -1.54
C ALA A 16 4.60 -8.92 -2.74
N SER A 17 3.98 -7.91 -3.37
CA SER A 17 3.14 -8.13 -4.56
C SER A 17 3.93 -8.74 -5.73
N LEU A 18 5.17 -8.29 -5.95
CA LEU A 18 6.06 -8.84 -6.98
C LEU A 18 6.43 -10.29 -6.66
N PHE A 19 6.79 -10.58 -5.41
CA PHE A 19 7.13 -11.91 -4.96
C PHE A 19 5.98 -12.90 -5.20
N TRP A 20 4.75 -12.52 -4.86
CA TRP A 20 3.56 -13.33 -5.15
C TRP A 20 3.29 -13.48 -6.66
N THR A 21 3.47 -12.40 -7.43
CA THR A 21 3.38 -12.43 -8.90
C THR A 21 4.33 -13.45 -9.51
N LEU A 22 5.53 -13.60 -8.93
CA LEU A 22 6.58 -14.53 -9.38
C LEU A 22 6.37 -15.97 -8.90
N GLY A 23 5.28 -16.27 -8.19
CA GLY A 23 4.98 -17.62 -7.72
C GLY A 23 5.20 -17.86 -6.23
N GLY A 24 5.70 -16.85 -5.49
CA GLY A 24 5.94 -16.99 -4.06
C GLY A 24 4.65 -17.10 -3.25
N THR A 25 4.65 -17.89 -2.18
CA THR A 25 3.48 -18.10 -1.30
C THR A 25 3.73 -17.66 0.14
N TRP A 26 4.93 -17.20 0.45
CA TRP A 26 5.27 -16.70 1.78
C TRP A 26 4.36 -15.52 2.18
N LEU A 27 3.75 -15.62 3.37
CA LEU A 27 2.77 -14.68 3.92
C LEU A 27 1.51 -14.48 3.06
N LEU A 28 1.26 -15.31 2.04
CA LEU A 28 0.09 -15.14 1.19
C LEU A 28 -1.22 -15.45 1.95
N ASP A 29 -1.17 -16.42 2.84
CA ASP A 29 -2.24 -16.75 3.80
C ASP A 29 -2.63 -15.56 4.68
N THR A 30 -1.68 -14.67 5.01
CA THR A 30 -1.95 -13.45 5.78
C THR A 30 -2.69 -12.36 5.00
N VAL A 31 -2.85 -12.53 3.68
CA VAL A 31 -3.69 -11.67 2.82
C VAL A 31 -5.13 -12.20 2.77
N GLY A 32 -5.32 -13.48 3.08
CA GLY A 32 -6.61 -14.17 3.07
C GLY A 32 -6.68 -15.34 2.09
N ASP A 33 -7.63 -16.25 2.35
CA ASP A 33 -7.80 -17.50 1.58
C ASP A 33 -8.00 -17.26 0.09
N PHE A 34 -8.70 -16.18 -0.29
CA PHE A 34 -8.90 -15.83 -1.70
C PHE A 34 -7.57 -15.66 -2.45
N ALA A 35 -6.54 -15.12 -1.79
CA ALA A 35 -5.24 -14.88 -2.41
C ALA A 35 -4.49 -16.20 -2.63
N VAL A 36 -4.68 -17.16 -1.72
CA VAL A 36 -4.15 -18.52 -1.84
C VAL A 36 -4.84 -19.26 -2.99
N GLU A 37 -6.18 -19.24 -3.03
CA GLU A 37 -6.98 -19.87 -4.09
C GLU A 37 -6.59 -19.33 -5.48
N MET A 38 -6.54 -18.00 -5.63
CA MET A 38 -6.14 -17.36 -6.89
C MET A 38 -4.72 -17.76 -7.35
N GLN A 39 -3.82 -18.01 -6.40
CA GLN A 39 -2.46 -18.44 -6.68
C GLN A 39 -2.40 -19.90 -7.12
N GLU A 40 -3.16 -20.78 -6.46
CA GLU A 40 -3.27 -22.21 -6.80
C GLU A 40 -3.91 -22.43 -8.17
N GLU A 41 -4.92 -21.63 -8.52
CA GLU A 41 -5.52 -21.64 -9.86
C GLU A 41 -4.51 -21.27 -10.96
N GLY A 42 -3.46 -20.52 -10.63
CA GLY A 42 -2.31 -20.28 -11.52
C GLY A 42 -2.64 -19.52 -12.81
N ALA A 43 -3.80 -18.87 -12.89
CA ALA A 43 -4.29 -18.24 -14.10
C ALA A 43 -3.38 -17.09 -14.57
N ALA A 44 -3.10 -17.03 -15.86
CA ALA A 44 -2.29 -15.96 -16.45
C ALA A 44 -2.89 -14.57 -16.20
N SER A 45 -4.22 -14.47 -16.14
CA SER A 45 -4.96 -13.27 -15.77
C SER A 45 -4.65 -12.80 -14.33
N THR A 46 -4.60 -13.72 -13.37
CA THR A 46 -4.23 -13.42 -11.97
C THR A 46 -2.83 -12.84 -11.89
N ARG A 47 -1.85 -13.47 -12.57
CA ARG A 47 -0.47 -12.99 -12.59
C ARG A 47 -0.36 -11.62 -13.26
N ALA A 48 -1.09 -11.39 -14.34
CA ALA A 48 -1.14 -10.08 -15.00
C ALA A 48 -1.72 -9.01 -14.07
N LEU A 49 -2.80 -9.32 -13.34
CA LEU A 49 -3.40 -8.42 -12.37
C LEU A 49 -2.44 -8.09 -11.22
N LEU A 50 -1.79 -9.10 -10.62
CA LEU A 50 -0.80 -8.88 -9.56
C LEU A 50 0.42 -8.09 -10.06
N GLY A 51 0.84 -8.32 -11.30
CA GLY A 51 1.86 -7.52 -11.96
C GLY A 51 1.45 -6.05 -12.11
N ALA A 52 0.22 -5.79 -12.54
CA ALA A 52 -0.32 -4.42 -12.62
C ALA A 52 -0.39 -3.76 -11.23
N VAL A 53 -0.83 -4.49 -10.21
CA VAL A 53 -0.87 -4.02 -8.81
C VAL A 53 0.53 -3.70 -8.29
N THR A 54 1.52 -4.53 -8.61
CA THR A 54 2.93 -4.32 -8.26
C THR A 54 3.46 -3.02 -8.85
N LEU A 55 3.23 -2.81 -10.16
CA LEU A 55 3.65 -1.60 -10.86
C LEU A 55 2.94 -0.36 -10.31
N ALA A 56 1.63 -0.46 -10.03
CA ALA A 56 0.87 0.63 -9.44
C ALA A 56 1.39 1.00 -8.04
N LYS A 57 1.71 0.01 -7.19
CA LYS A 57 2.30 0.25 -5.86
C LYS A 57 3.69 0.89 -5.97
N ALA A 58 4.55 0.36 -6.83
CA ALA A 58 5.89 0.90 -7.06
C ALA A 58 5.83 2.36 -7.57
N ALA A 59 4.97 2.63 -8.56
CA ALA A 59 4.76 3.99 -9.07
C ALA A 59 4.20 4.92 -7.98
N GLY A 60 3.18 4.49 -7.23
CA GLY A 60 2.61 5.25 -6.12
C GLY A 60 3.62 5.55 -5.01
N ALA A 61 4.62 4.69 -4.81
CA ALA A 61 5.67 4.88 -3.81
C ALA A 61 6.77 5.85 -4.31
N VAL A 62 7.21 5.67 -5.56
CA VAL A 62 8.38 6.36 -6.12
C VAL A 62 8.02 7.72 -6.70
N VAL A 63 6.89 7.87 -7.40
CA VAL A 63 6.52 9.11 -8.09
C VAL A 63 6.37 10.30 -7.12
N PRO A 64 5.68 10.19 -5.97
CA PRO A 64 5.59 11.30 -5.02
C PRO A 64 6.94 11.67 -4.40
N TRP A 65 7.79 10.66 -4.13
CA TRP A 65 9.13 10.87 -3.60
C TRP A 65 10.04 11.58 -4.60
N TRP A 66 10.00 11.18 -5.87
CA TRP A 66 10.75 11.80 -6.95
C TRP A 66 10.26 13.22 -7.20
N GLY A 67 8.94 13.41 -7.33
CA GLY A 67 8.33 14.73 -7.55
C GLY A 67 8.69 15.71 -6.44
N HIS A 68 8.70 15.30 -5.17
CA HIS A 68 9.11 16.19 -4.10
C HIS A 68 10.59 16.63 -4.19
N ARG A 69 11.48 15.78 -4.71
CA ARG A 69 12.90 16.12 -4.89
C ARG A 69 13.17 16.96 -6.14
N SER A 70 12.41 16.73 -7.20
CA SER A 70 12.60 17.35 -8.51
C SER A 70 11.60 18.49 -8.67
N GLN A 71 11.91 19.64 -8.08
CA GLN A 71 11.09 20.85 -8.20
C GLN A 71 11.50 21.68 -9.44
N PRO A 72 10.54 22.32 -10.15
CA PRO A 72 9.10 22.29 -9.89
C PRO A 72 8.46 20.96 -10.35
N ALA A 73 7.63 20.38 -9.49
CA ALA A 73 6.91 19.14 -9.82
C ALA A 73 5.54 19.47 -10.44
N PRO A 74 5.09 18.71 -11.45
CA PRO A 74 3.76 18.88 -12.02
C PRO A 74 2.65 18.80 -10.96
N ARG A 75 1.66 19.72 -11.04
CA ARG A 75 0.52 19.81 -10.11
C ARG A 75 -0.24 18.48 -9.98
N TRP A 76 -0.32 17.71 -11.07
CA TRP A 76 -1.00 16.41 -11.08
C TRP A 76 -0.37 15.39 -10.13
N ILE A 77 0.96 15.40 -9.94
CA ILE A 77 1.63 14.49 -8.99
C ILE A 77 1.12 14.76 -7.58
N ARG A 78 0.96 16.03 -7.23
CA ARG A 78 0.47 16.43 -5.91
C ARG A 78 -1.00 16.03 -5.71
N VAL A 79 -1.85 16.23 -6.71
CA VAL A 79 -3.26 15.82 -6.67
C VAL A 79 -3.38 14.30 -6.56
N ALA A 80 -2.66 13.56 -7.39
CA ALA A 80 -2.63 12.10 -7.36
C ALA A 80 -2.09 11.58 -6.02
N SER A 81 -1.08 12.23 -5.45
CA SER A 81 -0.54 11.86 -4.13
C SER A 81 -1.55 12.06 -3.00
N TRP A 82 -2.34 13.14 -3.05
CA TRP A 82 -3.43 13.35 -2.08
C TRP A 82 -4.54 12.32 -2.22
N ALA A 83 -4.96 12.03 -3.46
CA ALA A 83 -5.95 10.99 -3.73
C ALA A 83 -5.46 9.62 -3.25
N GLY A 84 -4.22 9.26 -3.59
CA GLY A 84 -3.58 8.02 -3.14
C GLY A 84 -3.49 7.92 -1.62
N ALA A 85 -3.06 8.99 -0.94
CA ALA A 85 -3.04 9.02 0.53
C ALA A 85 -4.43 8.79 1.14
N GLY A 86 -5.48 9.38 0.56
CA GLY A 86 -6.86 9.16 0.98
C GLY A 86 -7.29 7.69 0.83
N VAL A 87 -7.05 7.09 -0.34
CA VAL A 87 -7.36 5.67 -0.59
C VAL A 87 -6.62 4.77 0.39
N LEU A 88 -5.31 4.98 0.58
CA LEU A 88 -4.48 4.20 1.51
C LEU A 88 -4.99 4.25 2.95
N LEU A 89 -5.35 5.44 3.42
CA LEU A 89 -5.86 5.64 4.78
C LEU A 89 -7.26 5.05 4.97
N LEU A 90 -8.15 5.20 3.99
CA LEU A 90 -9.50 4.67 4.09
C LEU A 90 -9.52 3.14 3.96
N TRP A 91 -8.84 2.61 2.95
CA TRP A 91 -8.80 1.17 2.69
C TRP A 91 -8.01 0.43 3.78
N GLY A 92 -6.77 0.85 4.04
CA GLY A 92 -5.95 0.27 5.10
C GLY A 92 -6.55 0.52 6.48
N GLY A 93 -7.09 1.71 6.75
CA GLY A 93 -7.75 1.99 8.03
C GLY A 93 -8.95 1.09 8.27
N ALA A 94 -9.81 0.91 7.27
CA ALA A 94 -10.98 0.03 7.38
C ALA A 94 -10.59 -1.44 7.59
N GLY A 95 -9.62 -1.96 6.84
CA GLY A 95 -9.14 -3.33 6.99
C GLY A 95 -8.48 -3.59 8.35
N MET A 96 -7.59 -2.68 8.78
CA MET A 96 -6.95 -2.73 10.09
C MET A 96 -7.98 -2.72 11.23
N LEU A 97 -8.91 -1.77 11.20
CA LEU A 97 -9.96 -1.67 12.24
C LEU A 97 -10.91 -2.87 12.20
N GLY A 98 -11.25 -3.37 11.02
CA GLY A 98 -12.05 -4.58 10.85
C GLY A 98 -11.38 -5.80 11.48
N ALA A 99 -10.08 -5.97 11.26
CA ALA A 99 -9.31 -7.06 11.86
C ALA A 99 -9.22 -6.95 13.38
N TRP A 100 -8.96 -5.75 13.91
CA TRP A 100 -8.98 -5.51 15.36
C TRP A 100 -10.36 -5.71 15.98
N ALA A 101 -11.44 -5.33 15.29
CA ALA A 101 -12.80 -5.62 15.72
C ALA A 101 -13.08 -7.13 15.73
N GLY A 102 -12.60 -7.87 14.72
CA GLY A 102 -12.69 -9.33 14.68
C GLY A 102 -11.97 -10.00 15.86
N LEU A 103 -10.75 -9.54 16.20
CA LEU A 103 -10.01 -10.01 17.37
C LEU A 103 -10.76 -9.70 18.67
N ALA A 104 -11.31 -8.48 18.82
CA ALA A 104 -12.11 -8.11 19.99
C ALA A 104 -13.41 -8.94 20.09
N GLY A 105 -13.94 -9.39 18.96
CA GLY A 105 -15.13 -10.24 18.86
C GLY A 105 -14.90 -11.74 19.10
N GLY A 106 -13.69 -12.14 19.49
CA GLY A 106 -13.35 -13.55 19.77
C GLY A 106 -12.54 -14.25 18.68
N GLY A 107 -12.14 -13.54 17.62
CA GLY A 107 -11.12 -14.00 16.68
C GLY A 107 -9.75 -14.17 17.36
N THR A 108 -8.82 -14.82 16.67
CA THR A 108 -7.50 -15.13 17.22
C THR A 108 -6.37 -14.66 16.30
N LEU A 109 -5.24 -14.26 16.88
CA LEU A 109 -4.00 -14.00 16.15
C LEU A 109 -3.36 -15.28 15.56
N GLN A 110 -3.89 -16.47 15.87
CA GLN A 110 -3.53 -17.70 15.15
C GLN A 110 -4.17 -17.79 13.76
N ASP A 111 -5.20 -16.99 13.47
CA ASP A 111 -5.72 -16.81 12.11
C ASP A 111 -4.73 -15.91 11.34
N PRO A 112 -4.05 -16.44 10.31
CA PRO A 112 -3.02 -15.69 9.58
C PRO A 112 -3.58 -14.44 8.91
N ALA A 113 -4.78 -14.51 8.33
CA ALA A 113 -5.41 -13.40 7.64
C ALA A 113 -5.76 -12.29 8.64
N LEU A 114 -6.35 -12.66 9.77
CA LEU A 114 -6.68 -11.71 10.83
C LEU A 114 -5.42 -11.04 11.41
N ALA A 115 -4.36 -11.81 11.65
CA ALA A 115 -3.07 -11.29 12.10
C ALA A 115 -2.42 -10.38 11.04
N GLY A 116 -2.46 -10.77 9.77
CA GLY A 116 -1.92 -10.02 8.64
C GLY A 116 -2.57 -8.66 8.48
N HIS A 117 -3.91 -8.61 8.49
CA HIS A 117 -4.66 -7.36 8.42
C HIS A 117 -4.52 -6.52 9.69
N ALA A 118 -4.48 -7.12 10.89
CA ALA A 118 -4.37 -6.34 12.12
C ALA A 118 -2.98 -5.72 12.34
N LEU A 119 -1.91 -6.42 11.92
CA LEU A 119 -0.54 -6.11 12.34
C LEU A 119 0.44 -5.79 11.21
N LEU A 120 0.17 -6.21 9.97
CA LEU A 120 1.14 -6.12 8.88
C LEU A 120 0.65 -5.27 7.70
N TRP A 121 -0.28 -5.78 6.91
CA TRP A 121 -0.58 -5.23 5.58
C TRP A 121 -1.32 -3.90 5.64
N ASP A 122 -2.40 -3.85 6.42
CA ASP A 122 -3.23 -2.67 6.53
C ASP A 122 -2.59 -1.57 7.39
N PRO A 123 -1.94 -1.86 8.54
CA PRO A 123 -1.10 -0.89 9.22
C PRO A 123 -0.01 -0.30 8.32
N LEU A 124 0.58 -1.10 7.42
CA LEU A 124 1.58 -0.62 6.48
C LEU A 124 0.97 0.30 5.40
N PHE A 125 -0.26 0.03 4.94
CA PHE A 125 -1.01 0.97 4.09
C PHE A 125 -1.31 2.28 4.82
N VAL A 126 -1.74 2.21 6.09
CA VAL A 126 -2.00 3.40 6.92
C VAL A 126 -0.71 4.20 7.12
N LEU A 127 0.41 3.54 7.44
CA LEU A 127 1.71 4.19 7.59
C LEU A 127 2.13 4.90 6.30
N TRP A 128 1.99 4.23 5.16
CA TRP A 128 2.29 4.81 3.86
C TRP A 128 1.42 6.05 3.58
N GLY A 129 0.10 5.93 3.72
CA GLY A 129 -0.85 7.03 3.49
C GLY A 129 -0.63 8.20 4.44
N ALA A 130 -0.40 7.94 5.73
CA ALA A 130 -0.16 8.96 6.74
C ALA A 130 1.16 9.70 6.51
N ALA A 131 2.23 8.97 6.21
CA ALA A 131 3.52 9.57 5.88
C ALA A 131 3.43 10.43 4.60
N LEU A 132 2.73 9.95 3.58
CA LEU A 132 2.52 10.71 2.34
C LEU A 132 1.73 11.99 2.61
N ALA A 133 0.60 11.91 3.32
CA ALA A 133 -0.20 13.07 3.69
C ALA A 133 0.58 14.08 4.55
N ALA A 134 1.39 13.61 5.50
CA ALA A 134 2.26 14.47 6.30
C ALA A 134 3.31 15.19 5.43
N GLY A 135 3.94 14.49 4.49
CA GLY A 135 4.87 15.09 3.53
C GLY A 135 4.21 16.15 2.66
N LEU A 136 3.01 15.87 2.15
CA LEU A 136 2.24 16.82 1.36
C LEU A 136 1.83 18.06 2.17
N ARG A 137 1.42 17.91 3.43
CA ARG A 137 1.10 19.06 4.31
C ARG A 137 2.32 19.89 4.67
N ALA A 138 3.47 19.24 4.90
CA ALA A 138 4.71 19.91 5.24
C ALA A 138 5.30 20.73 4.08
N THR A 139 4.94 20.39 2.84
CA THR A 139 5.40 21.07 1.62
C THR A 139 4.34 22.07 1.14
N ARG A 140 4.71 23.36 1.07
CA ARG A 140 3.79 24.43 0.64
C ARG A 140 3.53 24.34 -0.87
N PRO A 141 2.34 24.72 -1.38
CA PRO A 141 2.03 24.75 -2.82
C PRO A 141 2.80 25.82 -3.66
N GLY A 142 3.85 26.44 -3.12
CA GLY A 142 4.38 27.74 -3.57
C GLY A 142 5.24 27.73 -4.84
N ASP A 143 5.55 26.58 -5.44
CA ASP A 143 6.42 26.48 -6.63
C ASP A 143 5.64 26.11 -7.91
N LEU A 144 4.33 26.40 -7.97
CA LEU A 144 3.42 25.89 -9.02
C LEU A 144 2.96 26.94 -10.05
N ASP A 145 3.61 28.11 -10.07
CA ASP A 145 3.33 29.23 -10.98
C ASP A 145 4.53 29.54 -11.89
N THR A 146 4.94 28.55 -12.70
CA THR A 146 5.67 28.77 -13.97
C THR A 146 5.19 27.76 -15.00
#